data_AF-A0A1V6SZL0-F1
#
_entry.id   AF-A0A1V6SZL0-F1
#
_cell.length_a   1.000
_cell.length_b   1.000
_cell.length_c   1.000
_cell.angle_alpha   90.00
_cell.angle_beta   90.00
_cell.angle_gamma   90.00
#
_symmetry.space_group_name_H-M   'P 1'
#
loop_
_entity.id
_entity.type
_entity.pdbx_description
1 polymer ?
#
loop_
_entity_poly.entity_id
_entity_poly.type
_entity_poly.pdbx_seq_one_letter_code
_entity_poly.pdbx_strand_id
1 'polypeptide(L)'
;MLQSWFQAMWAFFLLLSVAQAQFNFFEHMFGGNQQQAQQHQGAQNVPSDSGRYQKMWQQSQCSNYLCPDTLACVHFPHHCPCPHPDVEEKVELGEGSAVCVSKGGFKAGEASRKIELARKGLL
;
A
#
# COMPACT_ATOMS: atom_id res chain seq x y z
N MET A 1 56.02 24.24 30.04
CA MET A 1 55.22 24.44 28.79
C MET A 1 55.16 23.18 27.94
N LEU A 2 56.27 22.44 27.71
CA LEU A 2 56.23 21.16 26.98
C LEU A 2 55.39 20.08 27.69
N GLN A 3 55.47 19.99 29.02
CA GLN A 3 54.80 18.92 29.79
C GLN A 3 53.27 18.98 29.75
N SER A 4 52.69 20.18 29.76
CA SER A 4 51.24 20.38 29.62
C SER A 4 50.74 20.04 28.21
N TRP A 5 51.60 20.18 27.20
CA TRP A 5 51.28 19.84 25.82
C TRP A 5 51.25 18.33 25.60
N PHE A 6 52.19 17.59 26.20
CA PHE A 6 52.17 16.13 26.21
C PHE A 6 50.94 15.56 26.95
N GLN A 7 50.53 16.18 28.06
CA GLN A 7 49.31 15.78 28.78
C GLN A 7 48.05 16.01 27.96
N ALA A 8 47.95 17.13 27.24
CA ALA A 8 46.81 17.42 26.37
C ALA A 8 46.75 16.45 25.18
N MET A 9 47.89 16.14 24.56
CA MET A 9 47.96 15.16 23.48
C MET A 9 47.58 13.75 23.94
N TRP A 10 48.02 13.35 25.14
CA TRP A 10 47.68 12.05 25.70
C TRP A 10 46.19 11.94 26.05
N ALA A 11 45.59 12.99 26.62
CA ALA A 11 44.16 13.06 26.87
C ALA A 11 43.32 13.00 25.58
N PHE A 12 43.79 13.66 24.51
CA PHE A 12 43.14 13.61 23.20
C PHE A 12 43.20 12.20 22.60
N PHE A 13 44.35 11.52 22.71
CA PHE A 13 44.52 10.15 22.22
C PHE A 13 43.60 9.14 22.95
N LEU A 14 43.38 9.34 24.26
CA LEU A 14 42.44 8.54 25.05
C LEU A 14 40.98 8.79 24.67
N LEU A 15 40.62 10.01 24.26
CA LEU A 15 39.25 10.31 23.80
C LEU A 15 38.96 9.69 22.43
N LEU A 16 39.95 9.62 21.53
CA LEU A 16 39.80 8.97 20.22
C LEU A 16 39.65 7.44 20.32
N SER A 17 40.23 6.79 21.32
CA SER A 17 40.15 5.32 21.44
C SER A 17 38.77 4.81 21.88
N VAL A 18 37.92 5.66 22.50
CA VAL A 18 36.56 5.28 22.91
C VAL A 18 35.54 5.41 21.76
N ALA A 19 35.90 6.08 20.66
CA ALA A 19 35.00 6.33 19.52
C ALA A 19 34.81 5.14 18.56
N GLN A 20 35.48 4.00 18.78
CA GLN A 20 35.51 2.87 17.85
C GLN A 20 34.56 1.69 18.17
N ALA A 21 33.68 1.80 19.18
CA ALA A 21 32.85 0.65 19.60
C ALA A 21 31.33 0.83 19.46
N GLN A 22 30.81 1.94 18.93
CA GLN A 22 29.36 2.21 18.91
C GLN A 22 28.63 1.81 17.61
N PHE A 23 29.32 1.39 16.55
CA PHE A 23 28.65 1.04 15.28
C PHE A 23 28.39 -0.46 15.07
N ASN A 24 28.95 -1.35 15.90
CA ASN A 24 28.75 -2.79 15.77
C ASN A 24 27.40 -3.32 16.30
N PHE A 25 26.60 -2.47 16.95
CA PHE A 25 25.26 -2.85 17.43
C PHE A 25 24.28 -3.06 16.27
N PHE A 26 24.37 -2.24 15.22
CA PHE A 26 23.45 -2.30 14.10
C PHE A 26 23.70 -3.55 13.24
N GLU A 27 24.95 -3.92 12.98
CA GLU A 27 25.26 -5.14 12.19
C GLU A 27 24.72 -6.43 12.84
N HIS A 28 24.77 -6.55 14.18
CA HIS A 28 24.22 -7.71 14.88
C HIS A 28 22.69 -7.71 14.99
N MET A 29 22.03 -6.55 15.03
CA MET A 29 20.58 -6.48 15.08
C MET A 29 19.93 -6.75 13.70
N PHE A 30 20.62 -6.42 12.60
CA PHE A 30 20.13 -6.64 11.23
C PHE A 30 20.60 -7.95 10.59
N GLY A 31 21.67 -8.58 11.09
CA GLY A 31 22.25 -9.80 10.51
C GLY A 31 21.91 -11.13 11.20
N GLY A 32 21.21 -11.12 12.34
CA GLY A 32 21.20 -12.24 13.29
C GLY A 32 19.86 -12.86 13.70
N ASN A 33 18.76 -12.65 12.96
CA ASN A 33 17.46 -13.22 13.32
C ASN A 33 16.79 -13.96 12.15
N GLN A 34 17.39 -15.07 11.74
CA GLN A 34 16.64 -16.17 11.10
C GLN A 34 16.69 -17.37 12.04
N GLN A 35 15.61 -17.56 12.81
CA GLN A 35 15.16 -18.78 13.50
C GLN A 35 14.75 -18.48 14.94
N GLN A 36 13.47 -18.09 15.11
CA GLN A 36 12.61 -18.23 16.31
C GLN A 36 11.67 -17.02 16.49
N ALA A 37 10.85 -16.76 15.47
CA ALA A 37 9.61 -16.01 15.65
C ALA A 37 8.51 -16.67 14.80
N GLN A 38 8.35 -17.98 14.99
CA GLN A 38 7.19 -18.70 14.47
C GLN A 38 6.06 -18.54 15.50
N GLN A 39 4.90 -18.12 14.98
CA GLN A 39 3.61 -17.98 15.66
C GLN A 39 3.54 -16.83 16.67
N HIS A 40 3.02 -15.68 16.22
CA HIS A 40 2.04 -14.78 16.89
C HIS A 40 1.93 -13.43 16.15
N GLN A 41 2.15 -13.38 14.83
CA GLN A 41 1.74 -12.22 14.04
C GLN A 41 0.25 -12.35 13.73
N GLY A 42 -0.59 -11.68 14.53
CA GLY A 42 -1.93 -11.32 14.07
C GLY A 42 -1.80 -10.57 12.74
N ALA A 43 -2.74 -10.82 11.82
CA ALA A 43 -2.72 -10.23 10.49
C ALA A 43 -2.50 -8.71 10.59
N GLN A 44 -1.31 -8.24 10.21
CA GLN A 44 -1.02 -6.82 10.15
C GLN A 44 -1.80 -6.21 8.98
N ASN A 45 -2.33 -5.00 9.18
CA ASN A 45 -3.03 -4.28 8.12
C ASN A 45 -2.12 -4.10 6.90
N VAL A 46 -2.72 -4.15 5.71
CA VAL A 46 -2.00 -3.80 4.48
C VAL A 46 -1.56 -2.32 4.52
N PRO A 47 -0.40 -1.97 3.94
CA PRO A 47 0.04 -0.57 3.84
C PRO A 47 -1.00 0.30 3.11
N SER A 48 -1.19 1.53 3.57
CA SER A 48 -2.10 2.51 2.94
C SER A 48 -1.52 3.20 1.69
N ASP A 49 -0.34 2.79 1.23
CA ASP A 49 0.28 3.33 0.03
C ASP A 49 -0.21 2.65 -1.25
N SER A 50 0.02 3.31 -2.39
CA SER A 50 -0.35 2.78 -3.72
C SER A 50 0.79 2.03 -4.41
N GLY A 51 1.93 1.81 -3.75
CA GLY A 51 3.14 1.26 -4.38
C GLY A 51 2.96 -0.15 -4.92
N ARG A 52 2.21 -1.01 -4.20
CA ARG A 52 1.86 -2.35 -4.69
C ARG A 52 1.02 -2.28 -5.96
N TYR A 53 0.01 -1.41 -5.98
CA TYR A 53 -0.88 -1.21 -7.12
C TYR A 53 -0.14 -0.67 -8.34
N GLN A 54 0.70 0.36 -8.17
CA GLN A 54 1.47 0.96 -9.26
C GLN A 54 2.38 -0.06 -9.96
N LYS A 55 3.02 -0.95 -9.20
CA LYS A 55 3.84 -2.03 -9.77
C LYS A 55 3.00 -2.97 -10.64
N MET A 56 1.82 -3.38 -10.16
CA MET A 56 0.93 -4.26 -10.94
C MET A 56 0.38 -3.55 -12.18
N TRP A 57 0.00 -2.26 -12.06
CA TRP A 57 -0.45 -1.44 -13.18
C TRP A 57 0.61 -1.33 -14.28
N GLN A 58 1.86 -1.01 -13.91
CA GLN A 58 2.98 -0.90 -14.86
C GLN A 58 3.34 -2.21 -15.55
N GLN A 59 3.09 -3.35 -14.89
CA GLN A 59 3.33 -4.69 -15.45
C GLN A 59 2.18 -5.18 -16.33
N SER A 60 1.02 -4.52 -16.28
CA SER A 60 -0.15 -4.91 -17.04
C SER A 60 -0.01 -4.48 -18.50
N GLN A 61 -0.05 -5.44 -19.42
CA GLN A 61 0.00 -5.18 -20.86
C GLN A 61 -1.42 -5.06 -21.40
N CYS A 62 -1.80 -3.88 -21.89
CA CYS A 62 -3.09 -3.64 -22.52
C CYS A 62 -2.95 -2.58 -23.62
N SER A 63 -3.43 -2.88 -24.82
CA SER A 63 -3.45 -1.94 -25.96
C SER A 63 -4.72 -1.08 -26.02
N ASN A 64 -5.74 -1.45 -25.23
CA ASN A 64 -7.03 -0.78 -25.18
C ASN A 64 -7.17 -0.04 -23.84
N TYR A 65 -8.32 -0.17 -23.18
CA TYR A 65 -8.58 0.43 -21.88
C TYR A 65 -8.21 -0.55 -20.76
N LEU A 66 -7.27 -0.15 -19.91
CA LEU A 66 -6.93 -0.89 -18.69
C LEU A 66 -7.80 -0.39 -17.53
N CYS A 67 -8.56 -1.28 -16.91
CA CYS A 67 -9.45 -0.95 -15.80
C CYS A 67 -8.64 -0.63 -14.53
N PRO A 68 -8.84 0.54 -13.89
CA PRO A 68 -8.11 0.93 -12.68
C PRO A 68 -8.35 -0.02 -11.52
N ASP A 69 -9.59 -0.48 -11.33
CA ASP A 69 -9.89 -1.22 -10.11
C ASP A 69 -9.54 -2.71 -10.19
N THR A 70 -9.47 -3.26 -11.41
CA THR A 70 -9.33 -4.71 -11.64
C THR A 70 -8.14 -5.11 -12.51
N LEU A 71 -7.47 -4.14 -13.14
CA LEU A 71 -6.40 -4.37 -14.12
C LEU A 71 -6.85 -5.23 -15.32
N ALA A 72 -8.16 -5.31 -15.59
CA ALA A 72 -8.70 -5.97 -16.76
C ALA A 72 -8.47 -5.12 -18.02
N CYS A 73 -8.11 -5.75 -19.13
CA CYS A 73 -7.99 -5.08 -20.43
C CYS A 73 -9.29 -5.22 -21.22
N VAL A 74 -9.99 -4.10 -21.46
CA VAL A 74 -11.30 -4.06 -22.10
C VAL A 74 -11.36 -3.00 -23.21
N HIS A 75 -12.44 -3.01 -24.01
CA HIS A 75 -12.60 -2.03 -25.10
C HIS A 75 -13.09 -0.66 -24.64
N PHE A 76 -13.97 -0.59 -23.64
CA PHE A 76 -14.57 0.67 -23.16
C PHE A 76 -14.61 0.69 -21.62
N PRO A 77 -14.60 1.87 -20.97
CA PRO A 77 -14.63 1.97 -19.51
C PRO A 77 -15.82 1.26 -18.85
N HIS A 78 -17.02 1.38 -19.42
CA HIS A 78 -18.20 0.64 -18.94
C HIS A 78 -18.13 -0.87 -19.17
N HIS A 79 -17.08 -1.44 -19.77
CA HIS A 79 -16.88 -2.89 -19.81
C HIS A 79 -16.05 -3.41 -18.64
N CYS A 80 -15.53 -2.53 -17.78
CA CYS A 80 -14.76 -2.97 -16.62
C CYS A 80 -15.59 -3.83 -15.67
N PRO A 81 -15.05 -4.97 -15.20
CA PRO A 81 -15.68 -5.76 -14.16
C PRO A 81 -15.53 -5.07 -12.80
N CYS A 82 -16.46 -5.34 -11.88
CA CYS A 82 -16.33 -4.89 -10.50
C CYS A 82 -15.26 -5.70 -9.74
N PRO A 83 -14.48 -5.08 -8.84
CA PRO A 83 -13.46 -5.77 -8.04
C PRO A 83 -13.98 -6.92 -7.20
N HIS A 84 -15.22 -6.82 -6.72
CA HIS A 84 -15.81 -7.80 -5.83
C HIS A 84 -17.18 -8.27 -6.35
N PRO A 85 -17.23 -9.05 -7.44
CA PRO A 85 -18.48 -9.40 -8.13
C PRO A 85 -19.48 -10.18 -7.25
N ASP A 86 -19.01 -10.84 -6.19
CA ASP A 86 -19.86 -11.56 -5.26
C ASP A 86 -20.68 -10.62 -4.36
N VAL A 87 -20.14 -9.45 -4.02
CA VAL A 87 -20.74 -8.50 -3.08
C VAL A 87 -21.05 -7.13 -3.70
N GLU A 88 -20.66 -6.90 -4.96
CA GLU A 88 -20.92 -5.68 -5.71
C GLU A 88 -21.81 -5.96 -6.94
N GLU A 89 -22.68 -5.01 -7.24
CA GLU A 89 -23.48 -4.94 -8.47
C GLU A 89 -22.98 -3.76 -9.30
N LYS A 90 -22.89 -3.97 -10.61
CA LYS A 90 -22.52 -2.94 -11.57
C LYS A 90 -23.75 -2.18 -12.03
N VAL A 91 -23.69 -0.85 -12.00
CA VAL A 91 -24.79 0.03 -12.42
C VAL A 91 -24.27 1.01 -13.46
N GLU A 92 -24.88 1.00 -14.65
CA GLU A 92 -24.59 1.95 -15.72
C GLU A 92 -25.16 3.33 -15.37
N LEU A 93 -24.31 4.35 -15.38
CA LEU A 93 -24.67 5.72 -15.03
C LEU A 93 -25.24 6.53 -16.20
N GLY A 94 -25.22 5.98 -17.41
CA GLY A 94 -25.34 6.75 -18.64
C GLY A 94 -23.98 7.30 -19.07
N GLU A 95 -23.91 7.85 -20.29
CA GLU A 95 -22.68 8.44 -20.86
C GLU A 95 -21.49 7.45 -20.96
N GLY A 96 -21.77 6.15 -21.05
CA GLY A 96 -20.72 5.11 -21.17
C GLY A 96 -19.88 4.93 -19.90
N SER A 97 -20.41 5.33 -18.74
CA SER A 97 -19.79 5.15 -17.42
C SER A 97 -20.60 4.18 -16.56
N ALA A 98 -19.91 3.42 -15.71
CA ALA A 98 -20.51 2.47 -14.78
C ALA A 98 -19.88 2.60 -13.39
N VAL A 99 -20.64 2.27 -12.35
CA VAL A 99 -20.16 2.22 -10.97
C VAL A 99 -20.43 0.85 -10.35
N CYS A 100 -19.54 0.44 -9.47
CA CYS A 100 -19.69 -0.76 -8.65
C CYS A 100 -20.23 -0.33 -7.29
N VAL A 101 -21.36 -0.91 -6.89
CA VAL A 101 -22.02 -0.61 -5.62
C VAL A 101 -22.26 -1.87 -4.84
N SER A 102 -22.18 -1.80 -3.52
CA SER A 102 -22.48 -2.95 -2.67
C SER A 102 -23.90 -3.47 -2.92
N LYS A 103 -24.02 -4.79 -3.04
CA LYS A 103 -25.30 -5.52 -3.08
C LYS A 103 -26.08 -5.42 -1.77
N GLY A 104 -25.47 -4.92 -0.69
CA GLY A 104 -25.97 -4.87 0.69
C GLY A 104 -27.23 -4.04 0.96
N GLY A 105 -28.08 -3.82 -0.05
CA GLY A 105 -29.46 -3.40 0.15
C GLY A 105 -30.32 -4.53 0.74
N PHE A 106 -31.52 -4.18 1.20
CA PHE A 106 -32.49 -5.16 1.71
C PHE A 106 -33.04 -6.06 0.59
N LYS A 107 -32.90 -5.65 -0.67
CA LYS A 107 -33.34 -6.40 -1.87
C LYS A 107 -32.36 -6.26 -3.03
N ALA A 108 -32.28 -7.30 -3.87
CA ALA A 108 -31.54 -7.24 -5.14
C ALA A 108 -32.06 -6.10 -6.04
N GLY A 109 -31.15 -5.37 -6.70
CA GLY A 109 -31.49 -4.22 -7.53
C GLY A 109 -31.96 -2.97 -6.76
N GLU A 110 -31.93 -2.97 -5.43
CA GLU A 110 -32.29 -1.79 -4.65
C GLU A 110 -31.26 -0.66 -4.81
N ALA A 111 -29.98 -1.01 -4.89
CA ALA A 111 -28.89 -0.05 -5.08
C ALA A 111 -29.01 0.65 -6.44
N SER A 112 -29.23 -0.11 -7.52
CA SER A 112 -29.45 0.45 -8.86
C SER A 112 -30.70 1.33 -8.91
N ARG A 113 -31.80 0.92 -8.26
CA ARG A 113 -33.00 1.77 -8.12
C ARG A 113 -32.71 3.08 -7.39
N LYS A 114 -31.97 3.04 -6.27
CA LYS A 114 -31.60 4.24 -5.51
C LYS A 114 -30.73 5.18 -6.34
N ILE A 115 -29.77 4.65 -7.10
CA ILE A 115 -28.93 5.43 -8.01
C ILE A 115 -29.79 6.10 -9.10
N GLU A 116 -30.74 5.38 -9.68
CA GLU A 116 -31.63 5.93 -10.70
C GLU A 116 -32.55 7.04 -10.13
N LEU A 117 -33.08 6.85 -8.92
CA LEU A 117 -33.83 7.89 -8.21
C LEU A 117 -32.96 9.11 -7.89
N ALA A 118 -31.70 8.89 -7.48
CA ALA A 118 -30.75 9.97 -7.21
C ALA A 118 -30.50 10.81 -8.46
N ARG A 119 -30.28 10.15 -9.61
CA ARG A 119 -30.07 10.81 -10.90
C ARG A 119 -31.27 11.68 -11.29
N LYS A 120 -32.48 11.25 -10.94
CA LYS A 120 -33.72 11.99 -11.19
C LYS A 120 -34.03 13.06 -10.13
N GLY A 121 -33.23 13.16 -9.05
CA GLY A 121 -33.52 14.06 -7.93
C GLY A 121 -34.72 13.64 -7.09
N LEU A 122 -35.00 12.34 -7.01
CA LEU A 122 -36.20 11.75 -6.37
C LEU A 122 -35.86 10.88 -5.13
N LEU A 123 -34.74 11.17 -4.46
CA LEU A 123 -34.33 10.48 -3.22
C LEU A 123 -34.93 11.12 -1.97
#